data_AF-A0A0R2BE24-F1
#
_entry.id   AF-A0A0R2BE24-F1
#
_cell.length_a   1.000
_cell.length_b   1.000
_cell.length_c   1.000
_cell.angle_alpha   90.00
_cell.angle_beta   90.00
_cell.angle_gamma   90.00
#
_symmetry.space_group_name_H-M   'P 1'
#
loop_
_entity.id
_entity.type
_entity.pdbx_description
1 polymer ?
#
loop_
_entity_poly.entity_id
_entity_poly.type
_entity_poly.pdbx_seq_one_letter_code
_entity_poly.pdbx_strand_id
1 'polypeptide(L)'
;MGPLVKLWKIGFGGDSVPDKTEIAKRLALINSADVVLNANEHSVYLAQAGMELDLGAIAKGYFADHISQQLRNQGVTSAIIDLGGNVQILGVNPITTDGRWQIGIQDPQQQRGRPRIQVQTTAKTFVTSGIRERHFEINGRTYHHILDPQTGFPVANDVQQVTIITENSELAEVLSTVCFFKGCERGLALAEGRTGVEAIFIDQTNAIHHTSGLTVIDKGVFSYE
;
A
#
# COMPACT_ATOMS: atom_id res chain seq x y z
N MET A 1 13.74 -7.25 -4.45
CA MET A 1 12.85 -6.87 -5.58
C MET A 1 13.49 -5.91 -6.57
N GLY A 2 14.44 -5.06 -6.15
CA GLY A 2 15.02 -3.99 -6.98
C GLY A 2 15.45 -4.39 -8.40
N PRO A 3 16.15 -5.52 -8.61
CA PRO A 3 16.59 -5.90 -9.95
C PRO A 3 15.43 -6.12 -10.92
N LEU A 4 14.31 -6.66 -10.42
CA LEU A 4 13.12 -6.92 -11.22
C LEU A 4 12.32 -5.63 -11.46
N VAL A 5 12.18 -4.78 -10.45
CA VAL A 5 11.49 -3.48 -10.58
C VAL A 5 12.22 -2.58 -11.58
N LYS A 6 13.57 -2.56 -11.57
CA LYS A 6 14.37 -1.85 -12.56
C LYS A 6 14.34 -2.46 -13.96
N LEU A 7 14.06 -3.75 -14.09
CA LEU A 7 13.88 -4.38 -15.40
C LEU A 7 12.55 -3.94 -16.01
N TRP A 8 11.47 -3.98 -15.23
CA TRP A 8 10.13 -3.61 -15.68
C TRP A 8 9.93 -2.10 -15.86
N LYS A 9 10.50 -1.27 -14.97
CA LYS A 9 10.39 0.20 -14.99
C LYS A 9 8.94 0.73 -15.09
N ILE A 10 7.95 -0.03 -14.62
CA ILE A 10 6.54 0.38 -14.66
C ILE A 10 6.35 1.64 -13.81
N GLY A 11 5.82 2.71 -14.41
CA GLY A 11 5.71 4.02 -13.79
C GLY A 11 6.99 4.87 -13.83
N PHE A 12 8.05 4.38 -14.47
CA PHE A 12 9.33 5.06 -14.69
C PHE A 12 9.72 5.10 -16.18
N GLY A 13 8.71 5.14 -17.06
CA GLY A 13 8.89 5.15 -18.52
C GLY A 13 9.04 3.77 -19.16
N GLY A 14 8.92 2.67 -18.40
CA GLY A 14 8.80 1.33 -18.96
C GLY A 14 7.37 1.03 -19.42
N ASP A 15 7.25 0.62 -20.68
CA ASP A 15 5.98 0.36 -21.39
C ASP A 15 6.07 -0.90 -22.27
N SER A 16 6.98 -1.82 -21.93
CA SER A 16 7.19 -3.08 -22.65
C SER A 16 7.28 -4.26 -21.69
N VAL A 17 6.92 -5.46 -22.19
CA VAL A 17 7.07 -6.71 -21.44
C VAL A 17 8.51 -7.20 -21.60
N PRO A 18 9.30 -7.34 -20.52
CA PRO A 18 10.67 -7.83 -20.62
C PRO A 18 10.72 -9.28 -21.12
N ASP A 19 11.83 -9.64 -21.76
CA ASP A 19 12.07 -11.03 -22.17
C ASP A 19 12.12 -11.98 -20.97
N LYS A 20 11.57 -13.18 -21.12
CA LYS A 20 11.49 -14.18 -20.05
C LYS A 20 12.88 -14.58 -19.53
N THR A 21 13.90 -14.60 -20.38
CA THR A 21 15.28 -14.91 -19.96
C THR A 21 15.87 -13.80 -19.10
N GLU A 22 15.58 -12.53 -19.40
CA GLU A 22 15.99 -11.40 -18.56
C GLU A 22 15.24 -11.39 -17.21
N ILE A 23 13.94 -11.73 -17.21
CA ILE A 23 13.18 -11.91 -15.97
C ILE A 23 13.83 -13.00 -15.10
N ALA A 24 14.11 -14.17 -15.67
CA ALA A 24 14.75 -15.27 -14.95
C ALA A 24 16.11 -14.88 -14.35
N LYS A 25 16.93 -14.12 -15.09
CA LYS A 25 18.21 -13.59 -14.59
C LYS A 25 18.03 -12.66 -13.39
N ARG A 26 16.98 -11.82 -13.36
CA ARG A 26 16.70 -10.92 -12.23
C ARG A 26 16.08 -11.64 -11.04
N LEU A 27 15.24 -12.64 -11.27
CA LEU A 27 14.69 -13.49 -10.21
C LEU A 27 15.79 -14.21 -9.43
N ALA A 28 16.84 -14.67 -10.12
CA ALA A 28 18.00 -15.29 -9.49
C ALA A 28 18.76 -14.36 -8.53
N LEU A 29 18.52 -13.05 -8.55
CA LEU A 29 19.12 -12.03 -7.67
C LEU A 29 18.18 -11.60 -6.52
N ILE A 30 17.06 -12.30 -6.32
CA ILE A 30 16.05 -11.94 -5.31
C ILE A 30 15.98 -13.05 -4.27
N ASN A 31 16.66 -12.82 -3.14
CA ASN A 31 16.58 -13.65 -1.95
C ASN A 31 16.77 -12.78 -0.71
N SER A 32 15.77 -12.67 0.16
CA SER A 32 15.89 -11.84 1.37
C SER A 32 16.87 -12.41 2.40
N ALA A 33 17.13 -13.72 2.37
CA ALA A 33 18.10 -14.35 3.27
C ALA A 33 19.55 -13.91 2.99
N ASP A 34 19.82 -13.40 1.79
CA ASP A 34 21.14 -12.89 1.38
C ASP A 34 21.34 -11.40 1.72
N VAL A 35 20.35 -10.78 2.39
CA VAL A 35 20.48 -9.44 2.99
C VAL A 35 20.92 -9.61 4.44
N VAL A 36 22.20 -9.36 4.70
CA VAL A 36 22.80 -9.51 6.04
C VAL A 36 22.79 -8.15 6.74
N LEU A 37 22.12 -8.10 7.89
CA LEU A 37 22.05 -6.90 8.74
C LEU A 37 22.98 -7.08 9.94
N ASN A 38 23.84 -6.09 10.21
CA ASN A 38 24.63 -6.00 11.43
C ASN A 38 24.15 -4.82 12.27
N ALA A 39 23.43 -5.12 13.36
CA ALA A 39 22.87 -4.10 14.25
C ALA A 39 23.95 -3.36 15.06
N ASN A 40 25.09 -3.98 15.37
CA ASN A 40 26.13 -3.32 16.17
C ASN A 40 26.92 -2.30 15.35
N GLU A 41 27.13 -2.58 14.06
CA GLU A 41 27.87 -1.71 13.14
C GLU A 41 26.96 -0.81 12.31
N HIS A 42 25.64 -0.97 12.42
CA HIS A 42 24.64 -0.36 11.54
C HIS A 42 24.99 -0.55 10.05
N SER A 43 25.43 -1.75 9.67
CA SER A 43 25.85 -2.07 8.31
C SER A 43 24.90 -3.08 7.65
N VAL A 44 24.79 -2.96 6.33
CA VAL A 44 23.98 -3.85 5.48
C VAL A 44 24.87 -4.42 4.39
N TYR A 45 24.88 -5.75 4.25
CA TYR A 45 25.64 -6.44 3.22
C TYR A 45 24.69 -7.25 2.33
N LEU A 46 24.83 -7.09 1.01
CA LEU A 46 24.11 -7.86 0.01
C LEU A 46 25.02 -8.96 -0.49
N ALA A 47 24.78 -10.20 -0.06
CA ALA A 47 25.74 -11.30 -0.22
C ALA A 47 25.92 -11.75 -1.67
N GLN A 48 24.93 -11.51 -2.52
CA GLN A 48 25.00 -11.83 -3.94
C GLN A 48 25.21 -10.56 -4.77
N ALA A 49 26.27 -10.58 -5.59
CA ALA A 49 26.56 -9.49 -6.52
C ALA A 49 25.39 -9.27 -7.49
N GLY A 50 24.96 -8.00 -7.61
CA GLY A 50 23.81 -7.61 -8.44
C GLY A 50 22.46 -7.60 -7.72
N MET A 51 22.40 -8.03 -6.46
CA MET A 51 21.22 -7.77 -5.61
C MET A 51 20.98 -6.28 -5.45
N GLU A 52 19.70 -5.91 -5.32
CA GLU A 52 19.31 -4.54 -4.99
C GLU A 52 18.10 -4.52 -4.06
N LEU A 53 18.17 -3.64 -3.06
CA LEU A 53 17.04 -3.34 -2.20
C LEU A 53 16.07 -2.42 -2.93
N ASP A 54 14.78 -2.69 -2.76
CA ASP A 54 13.70 -1.80 -3.14
C ASP A 54 12.79 -1.65 -1.94
N LEU A 55 12.68 -0.41 -1.46
CA LEU A 55 11.93 -0.05 -0.26
C LEU A 55 10.58 0.61 -0.61
N GLY A 56 10.14 0.55 -1.87
CA GLY A 56 8.93 1.21 -2.35
C GLY A 56 7.65 0.81 -1.60
N ALA A 57 7.62 -0.42 -1.05
CA ALA A 57 6.50 -1.01 -0.31
C ALA A 57 6.63 -0.89 1.23
N ILE A 58 7.50 0.01 1.73
CA ILE A 58 7.63 0.31 3.17
C ILE A 58 7.98 1.77 3.45
N ALA A 59 8.74 2.41 2.55
CA ALA A 59 9.37 3.72 2.80
C ALA A 59 8.37 4.83 3.12
N LYS A 60 7.23 4.89 2.42
CA LYS A 60 6.23 5.95 2.64
C LYS A 60 5.62 5.84 4.04
N GLY A 61 5.27 4.63 4.46
CA GLY A 61 4.78 4.36 5.81
C GLY A 61 5.78 4.79 6.88
N TYR A 62 7.04 4.37 6.74
CA TYR A 62 8.13 4.77 7.63
C TYR A 62 8.27 6.31 7.72
N PHE A 63 8.32 7.00 6.59
CA PHE A 63 8.43 8.46 6.58
C PHE A 63 7.21 9.16 7.17
N ALA A 64 6.00 8.66 6.91
CA ALA A 64 4.77 9.21 7.49
C ALA A 64 4.84 9.18 9.02
N ASP A 65 5.19 8.03 9.60
CA ASP A 65 5.31 7.88 11.05
C ASP A 65 6.38 8.81 11.65
N HIS A 66 7.53 8.98 10.99
CA HIS A 66 8.56 9.91 11.41
C HIS A 66 8.14 11.38 11.33
N ILE A 67 7.47 11.78 10.25
CA ILE A 67 6.92 13.15 10.09
C ILE A 67 5.87 13.40 11.18
N SER A 68 4.98 12.44 11.41
CA SER A 68 3.95 12.48 12.45
C SER A 68 4.55 12.70 13.83
N GLN A 69 5.60 11.95 14.18
CA GLN A 69 6.32 12.12 15.44
C GLN A 69 6.99 13.50 15.55
N GLN A 70 7.61 13.98 14.47
CA GLN A 70 8.26 15.29 14.47
C GLN A 70 7.25 16.43 14.65
N LEU A 71 6.09 16.36 14.00
CA LEU A 71 5.00 17.34 14.16
C LEU A 71 4.48 17.37 15.60
N ARG A 72 4.27 16.20 16.22
CA ARG A 72 3.88 16.10 17.64
C ARG A 72 4.92 16.74 18.56
N ASN A 73 6.21 16.49 18.32
CA ASN A 73 7.29 17.09 19.11
C ASN A 73 7.35 18.63 18.98
N GLN A 74 6.82 19.18 17.89
CA GLN A 74 6.70 20.63 17.66
C GLN A 74 5.38 21.21 18.20
N GLY A 75 4.54 20.42 18.87
CA GLY A 75 3.28 20.86 19.45
C GLY A 75 2.10 20.90 18.48
N VAL A 76 2.23 20.32 17.28
CA VAL A 76 1.11 20.21 16.34
C VAL A 76 0.10 19.19 16.88
N THR A 77 -1.12 19.63 17.11
CA THR A 77 -2.19 18.80 17.68
C THR A 77 -3.05 18.12 16.63
N SER A 78 -3.17 18.71 15.43
CA SER A 78 -4.02 18.20 14.35
C SER A 78 -3.38 18.43 12.98
N ALA A 79 -3.35 17.41 12.12
CA ALA A 79 -2.79 17.50 10.78
C ALA A 79 -3.20 16.31 9.88
N ILE A 80 -3.06 16.49 8.57
CA ILE A 80 -3.14 15.44 7.56
C ILE A 80 -1.77 15.37 6.88
N ILE A 81 -1.15 14.20 6.90
CA ILE A 81 0.09 13.90 6.17
C ILE A 81 -0.31 13.04 4.99
N ASP A 82 -0.05 13.48 3.75
CA ASP A 82 -0.32 12.71 2.53
C ASP A 82 0.98 12.52 1.74
N LEU A 83 1.48 11.29 1.73
CA LEU A 83 2.64 10.88 0.93
C LEU A 83 2.18 10.09 -0.29
N GLY A 84 1.45 10.74 -1.19
CA GLY A 84 1.03 10.16 -2.47
C GLY A 84 -0.03 9.06 -2.32
N GLY A 85 -0.99 9.26 -1.41
CA GLY A 85 -2.08 8.33 -1.11
C GLY A 85 -1.85 7.48 0.15
N ASN A 86 -0.64 7.51 0.73
CA ASN A 86 -0.45 7.12 2.13
C ASN A 86 -0.86 8.32 2.99
N VAL A 87 -2.02 8.23 3.62
CA VAL A 87 -2.59 9.31 4.43
C VAL A 87 -2.48 8.96 5.92
N GLN A 88 -1.84 9.80 6.73
CA GLN A 88 -1.83 9.67 8.17
C GLN A 88 -2.47 10.89 8.83
N ILE A 89 -3.39 10.63 9.75
CA ILE A 89 -4.14 11.66 10.44
C ILE A 89 -3.62 11.83 11.86
N LEU A 90 -3.51 13.09 12.27
CA LEU A 90 -3.08 13.51 13.60
C LEU A 90 -4.24 14.19 14.32
N GLY A 91 -4.49 13.75 15.56
CA GLY A 91 -5.44 14.37 16.49
C GLY A 91 -6.88 14.44 16.01
N VAL A 92 -7.65 15.36 16.62
CA VAL A 92 -9.05 15.59 16.28
C VAL A 92 -9.18 16.59 15.15
N ASN A 93 -10.24 16.47 14.36
CA ASN A 93 -10.58 17.44 13.35
C ASN A 93 -11.07 18.74 14.00
N PRO A 94 -10.35 19.88 13.87
CA PRO A 94 -10.69 21.10 14.58
C PRO A 94 -11.89 21.85 13.98
N ILE A 95 -12.36 21.44 12.79
CA ILE A 95 -13.47 22.11 12.09
C ILE A 95 -14.80 21.35 12.18
N THR A 96 -14.84 20.16 12.77
CA THR A 96 -16.09 19.42 13.00
C THR A 96 -16.47 19.42 14.47
N THR A 97 -17.77 19.35 14.75
CA THR A 97 -18.29 19.34 16.12
C THR A 97 -18.02 18.04 16.86
N ASP A 98 -17.86 16.93 16.14
CA ASP A 98 -17.56 15.60 16.68
C ASP A 98 -16.06 15.26 16.71
N GLY A 99 -15.21 16.15 16.19
CA GLY A 99 -13.77 15.94 16.09
C GLY A 99 -13.33 14.84 15.12
N ARG A 100 -14.24 14.29 14.29
CA ARG A 100 -13.93 13.18 13.37
C ARG A 100 -13.50 13.68 11.99
N TRP A 101 -12.65 12.88 11.36
CA TRP A 101 -12.16 13.10 10.00
C TRP A 101 -13.01 12.32 9.01
N GLN A 102 -13.11 12.82 7.78
CA GLN A 102 -13.69 12.09 6.65
C GLN A 102 -12.61 11.82 5.61
N ILE A 103 -12.23 10.56 5.45
CA ILE A 103 -11.17 10.15 4.54
C ILE A 103 -11.77 9.45 3.33
N GLY A 104 -11.51 9.98 2.15
CA GLY A 104 -11.97 9.39 0.89
C GLY A 104 -11.03 8.29 0.41
N ILE A 105 -11.59 7.13 0.08
CA ILE A 105 -10.89 6.05 -0.64
C ILE A 105 -11.25 6.20 -2.12
N GLN A 106 -10.23 6.46 -2.94
CA GLN A 106 -10.37 6.71 -4.37
C GLN A 106 -11.11 5.57 -5.09
N ASP A 107 -12.02 5.93 -6.01
CA ASP A 107 -12.57 4.96 -6.95
C ASP A 107 -11.53 4.65 -8.04
N PRO A 108 -11.07 3.39 -8.16
CA PRO A 108 -10.05 3.04 -9.14
C PRO A 108 -10.54 3.14 -10.59
N GLN A 109 -11.85 3.26 -10.83
CA GLN A 109 -12.46 3.46 -12.16
C GLN A 109 -12.74 4.93 -12.50
N GLN A 110 -12.62 5.86 -11.54
CA GLN A 110 -12.91 7.30 -11.75
C GLN A 110 -11.64 8.14 -11.74
N GLN A 111 -11.70 9.36 -12.28
CA GLN A 111 -10.58 10.32 -12.13
C GLN A 111 -10.24 10.59 -10.65
N ARG A 112 -8.98 10.92 -10.38
CA ARG A 112 -8.51 11.26 -9.02
C ARG A 112 -9.38 12.38 -8.41
N GLY A 113 -9.63 12.27 -7.11
CA GLY A 113 -10.50 13.19 -6.37
C GLY A 113 -11.97 12.78 -6.33
N ARG A 114 -12.31 11.60 -6.88
CA ARG A 114 -13.65 11.00 -6.80
C ARG A 114 -13.60 9.75 -5.93
N PRO A 115 -13.93 9.85 -4.63
CA PRO A 115 -13.90 8.70 -3.74
C PRO A 115 -15.05 7.73 -4.05
N ARG A 116 -14.76 6.43 -4.00
CA ARG A 116 -15.79 5.38 -4.03
C ARG A 116 -16.44 5.21 -2.67
N ILE A 117 -15.64 5.41 -1.63
CA ILE A 117 -15.96 5.20 -0.22
C ILE A 117 -15.44 6.38 0.57
N GLN A 118 -16.16 6.79 1.61
CA GLN A 118 -15.67 7.69 2.64
C GLN A 118 -15.68 6.97 4.00
N VAL A 119 -14.65 7.20 4.80
CA VAL A 119 -14.55 6.67 6.16
C VAL A 119 -14.53 7.82 7.16
N GLN A 120 -15.55 7.90 8.00
CA GLN A 120 -15.60 8.79 9.16
C GLN A 120 -14.85 8.14 10.32
N THR A 121 -13.82 8.78 10.85
CA THR A 121 -12.94 8.16 11.84
C THR A 121 -12.22 9.14 12.76
N THR A 122 -11.65 8.61 13.84
CA THR A 122 -10.63 9.29 14.65
C THR A 122 -9.28 9.30 13.91
N ALA A 123 -8.21 9.78 14.56
CA ALA A 123 -6.88 9.79 13.95
C ALA A 123 -6.38 8.37 13.66
N LYS A 124 -6.31 8.02 12.37
CA LYS A 124 -5.77 6.75 11.85
C LYS A 124 -4.89 7.00 10.63
N THR A 125 -4.17 5.98 10.19
CA THR A 125 -3.49 5.96 8.90
C THR A 125 -4.28 5.14 7.89
N PHE A 126 -4.20 5.51 6.62
CA PHE A 126 -4.87 4.90 5.47
C PHE A 126 -3.83 4.71 4.39
N VAL A 127 -3.51 3.45 4.08
CA VAL A 127 -2.49 3.13 3.07
C VAL A 127 -3.05 2.22 2.02
N THR A 128 -2.90 2.64 0.76
CA THR A 128 -3.55 2.02 -0.38
C THR A 128 -2.54 1.39 -1.32
N SER A 129 -2.67 0.09 -1.56
CA SER A 129 -2.00 -0.61 -2.66
C SER A 129 -3.01 -0.86 -3.78
N GLY A 130 -2.68 -0.49 -5.01
CA GLY A 130 -3.60 -0.65 -6.14
C GLY A 130 -2.91 -0.61 -7.50
N ILE A 131 -3.60 -1.16 -8.50
CA ILE A 131 -3.01 -1.41 -9.83
C ILE A 131 -3.05 -0.21 -10.77
N ARG A 132 -3.84 0.82 -10.46
CA ARG A 132 -4.10 1.94 -11.37
C ARG A 132 -2.94 2.93 -11.46
N GLU A 133 -2.29 3.25 -10.35
CA GLU A 133 -1.38 4.41 -10.30
C GLU A 133 -0.12 4.24 -11.16
N ARG A 134 0.35 3.00 -11.34
CA ARG A 134 1.51 2.67 -12.17
C ARG A 134 1.24 1.38 -12.93
N HIS A 135 0.78 1.55 -14.16
CA HIS A 135 0.53 0.46 -15.11
C HIS A 135 0.76 0.91 -16.55
N PHE A 136 0.83 -0.06 -17.45
CA PHE A 136 0.68 0.14 -18.89
C PHE A 136 -0.16 -1.00 -19.49
N GLU A 137 -0.62 -0.84 -20.73
CA GLU A 137 -1.40 -1.85 -21.44
C GLU A 137 -0.71 -2.24 -22.75
N ILE A 138 -0.61 -3.55 -23.02
CA ILE A 138 -0.15 -4.10 -24.30
C ILE A 138 -1.05 -5.27 -24.68
N ASN A 139 -1.54 -5.26 -25.93
CA ASN A 139 -2.37 -6.33 -26.50
C ASN A 139 -3.60 -6.67 -25.63
N GLY A 140 -4.26 -5.67 -25.05
CA GLY A 140 -5.44 -5.87 -24.20
C GLY A 140 -5.14 -6.37 -22.79
N ARG A 141 -3.86 -6.47 -22.39
CA ARG A 141 -3.44 -6.88 -21.05
C ARG A 141 -2.79 -5.73 -20.30
N THR A 142 -3.27 -5.49 -19.08
CA THR A 142 -2.68 -4.52 -18.14
C THR A 142 -1.51 -5.13 -17.37
N TYR A 143 -0.43 -4.36 -17.23
CA TYR A 143 0.75 -4.70 -16.43
C TYR A 143 0.98 -3.62 -15.38
N HIS A 144 0.90 -3.96 -14.10
CA HIS A 144 1.07 -3.01 -12.99
C HIS A 144 2.36 -3.25 -12.20
N HIS A 145 2.79 -2.24 -11.46
CA HIS A 145 4.06 -2.24 -10.73
C HIS A 145 4.18 -3.23 -9.54
N ILE A 146 3.08 -3.83 -9.07
CA ILE A 146 3.12 -4.84 -7.99
C ILE A 146 3.54 -6.19 -8.59
N LEU A 147 4.83 -6.53 -8.48
CA LEU A 147 5.44 -7.70 -9.12
C LEU A 147 5.56 -8.88 -8.17
N ASP A 148 5.24 -10.07 -8.67
CA ASP A 148 5.40 -11.34 -7.98
C ASP A 148 6.85 -11.83 -8.03
N PRO A 149 7.54 -12.02 -6.87
CA PRO A 149 8.90 -12.53 -6.83
C PRO A 149 9.05 -13.99 -7.29
N GLN A 150 7.96 -14.75 -7.43
CA GLN A 150 8.01 -16.14 -7.89
C GLN A 150 7.97 -16.22 -9.42
N THR A 151 7.13 -15.41 -10.05
CA THR A 151 6.93 -15.45 -11.50
C THR A 151 7.71 -14.38 -12.24
N GLY A 152 8.03 -13.27 -11.58
CA GLY A 152 8.66 -12.10 -12.17
C GLY A 152 7.71 -11.19 -12.95
N PHE A 153 6.40 -11.47 -12.92
CA PHE A 153 5.35 -10.69 -13.58
C PHE A 153 4.49 -9.92 -12.57
N PRO A 154 3.68 -8.95 -13.01
CA PRO A 154 2.63 -8.37 -12.17
C PRO A 154 1.74 -9.47 -11.57
N VAL A 155 1.45 -9.35 -10.27
CA VAL A 155 0.53 -10.27 -9.56
C VAL A 155 -0.81 -10.34 -10.29
N ALA A 156 -1.34 -11.53 -10.50
CA ALA A 156 -2.65 -11.73 -11.11
C ALA A 156 -3.63 -12.31 -10.06
N ASN A 157 -4.57 -11.48 -9.60
CA ASN A 157 -5.57 -11.83 -8.60
C ASN A 157 -6.89 -11.07 -8.84
N ASP A 158 -7.81 -11.12 -7.89
CA ASP A 158 -9.12 -10.45 -7.90
C ASP A 158 -9.09 -9.00 -7.40
N VAL A 159 -7.94 -8.48 -6.93
CA VAL A 159 -7.86 -7.18 -6.24
C VAL A 159 -7.52 -6.07 -7.23
N GLN A 160 -8.33 -5.02 -7.26
CA GLN A 160 -7.98 -3.77 -7.95
C GLN A 160 -7.25 -2.81 -7.00
N GLN A 161 -7.72 -2.74 -5.76
CA GLN A 161 -7.18 -1.88 -4.72
C GLN A 161 -7.45 -2.49 -3.34
N VAL A 162 -6.51 -2.32 -2.41
CA VAL A 162 -6.71 -2.57 -0.98
C VAL A 162 -6.24 -1.37 -0.18
N THR A 163 -7.05 -0.94 0.78
CA THR A 163 -6.72 0.11 1.75
C THR A 163 -6.64 -0.52 3.13
N ILE A 164 -5.52 -0.35 3.82
CA ILE A 164 -5.36 -0.74 5.22
C ILE A 164 -5.53 0.48 6.11
N ILE A 165 -6.27 0.30 7.21
CA ILE A 165 -6.53 1.32 8.21
C ILE A 165 -6.00 0.83 9.56
N THR A 166 -5.10 1.60 10.18
CA THR A 166 -4.50 1.27 11.48
C THR A 166 -3.90 2.53 12.12
N GLU A 167 -3.08 2.39 13.18
CA GLU A 167 -2.42 3.50 13.86
C GLU A 167 -0.97 3.72 13.39
N ASN A 168 -0.34 2.67 12.84
CA ASN A 168 1.06 2.68 12.41
C ASN A 168 1.15 2.61 10.88
N SER A 169 1.71 3.65 10.26
CA SER A 169 1.73 3.81 8.82
C SER A 169 2.71 2.85 8.14
N GLU A 170 3.83 2.54 8.78
CA GLU A 170 4.78 1.52 8.30
C GLU A 170 4.13 0.13 8.18
N LEU A 171 3.40 -0.28 9.22
CA LEU A 171 2.63 -1.52 9.24
C LEU A 171 1.57 -1.52 8.14
N ALA A 172 0.81 -0.43 8.00
CA ALA A 172 -0.21 -0.30 6.98
C ALA A 172 0.35 -0.46 5.56
N GLU A 173 1.53 0.11 5.28
CA GLU A 173 2.21 0.01 4.00
C GLU A 173 2.59 -1.44 3.67
N VAL A 174 3.22 -2.14 4.62
CA VAL A 174 3.56 -3.56 4.47
C VAL A 174 2.30 -4.41 4.30
N LEU A 175 1.30 -4.20 5.15
CA LEU A 175 0.06 -4.97 5.13
C LEU A 175 -0.75 -4.75 3.87
N SER A 176 -0.77 -3.54 3.31
CA SER A 176 -1.49 -3.26 2.07
C SER A 176 -0.93 -4.12 0.93
N THR A 177 0.40 -4.26 0.86
CA THR A 177 1.04 -5.12 -0.13
C THR A 177 0.77 -6.59 0.17
N VAL A 178 0.97 -7.07 1.40
CA VAL A 178 0.73 -8.48 1.76
C VAL A 178 -0.72 -8.90 1.51
N CYS A 179 -1.69 -8.06 1.88
CA CYS A 179 -3.10 -8.28 1.64
C CYS A 179 -3.42 -8.29 0.14
N PHE A 180 -2.84 -7.37 -0.64
CA PHE A 180 -2.97 -7.38 -2.09
C PHE A 180 -2.55 -8.74 -2.65
N PHE A 181 -1.35 -9.23 -2.32
CA PHE A 181 -0.86 -10.53 -2.79
C PHE A 181 -1.76 -11.73 -2.44
N LYS A 182 -2.51 -11.65 -1.34
CA LYS A 182 -3.38 -12.75 -0.88
C LYS A 182 -4.72 -12.82 -1.60
N GLY A 183 -5.13 -11.77 -2.31
CA GLY A 183 -6.48 -11.66 -2.88
C GLY A 183 -7.51 -11.20 -1.85
N CYS A 184 -8.74 -10.92 -2.29
CA CYS A 184 -9.79 -10.36 -1.42
C CYS A 184 -10.09 -11.24 -0.21
N GLU A 185 -10.44 -12.52 -0.41
CA GLU A 185 -10.86 -13.41 0.68
C GLU A 185 -9.77 -13.61 1.74
N ARG A 186 -8.58 -14.04 1.32
CA ARG A 186 -7.47 -14.35 2.25
C ARG A 186 -6.81 -13.10 2.81
N GLY A 187 -6.79 -12.01 2.05
CA GLY A 187 -6.31 -10.72 2.50
C GLY A 187 -7.25 -10.14 3.57
N LEU A 188 -8.55 -10.24 3.35
CA LEU A 188 -9.56 -9.82 4.32
C LEU A 188 -9.47 -10.63 5.61
N ALA A 189 -9.40 -11.96 5.53
CA ALA A 189 -9.22 -12.81 6.70
C ALA A 189 -7.93 -12.52 7.47
N LEU A 190 -6.85 -12.12 6.78
CA LEU A 190 -5.59 -11.72 7.43
C LEU A 190 -5.75 -10.42 8.23
N ALA A 191 -6.47 -9.43 7.67
CA ALA A 191 -6.74 -8.17 8.35
C ALA A 191 -7.68 -8.40 9.55
N GLU A 192 -8.76 -9.15 9.35
CA GLU A 192 -9.74 -9.50 10.39
C GLU A 192 -9.11 -10.20 11.60
N GLY A 193 -8.09 -11.03 11.37
CA GLY A 193 -7.36 -11.72 12.43
C GLY A 193 -6.38 -10.85 13.23
N ARG A 194 -6.29 -9.54 12.94
CA ARG A 194 -5.33 -8.62 13.57
C ARG A 194 -6.03 -7.47 14.28
N THR A 195 -5.86 -7.41 15.59
CA THR A 195 -6.36 -6.31 16.40
C THR A 195 -5.81 -4.97 15.92
N GLY A 196 -6.69 -3.97 15.77
CA GLY A 196 -6.32 -2.61 15.37
C GLY A 196 -5.96 -2.46 13.88
N VAL A 197 -6.36 -3.42 13.04
CA VAL A 197 -6.18 -3.39 11.60
C VAL A 197 -7.52 -3.62 10.92
N GLU A 198 -7.96 -2.65 10.13
CA GLU A 198 -9.09 -2.80 9.23
C GLU A 198 -8.61 -2.78 7.78
N ALA A 199 -9.40 -3.38 6.89
CA ALA A 199 -9.12 -3.37 5.46
C ALA A 199 -10.37 -3.12 4.64
N ILE A 200 -10.20 -2.42 3.53
CA ILE A 200 -11.20 -2.23 2.48
C ILE A 200 -10.58 -2.65 1.15
N PHE A 201 -11.17 -3.64 0.50
CA PHE A 201 -10.82 -4.10 -0.83
C PHE A 201 -11.85 -3.60 -1.84
N ILE A 202 -11.37 -3.20 -3.00
CA ILE A 202 -12.16 -3.04 -4.22
C ILE A 202 -11.65 -4.09 -5.20
N ASP A 203 -12.51 -5.02 -5.59
CA ASP A 203 -12.15 -6.08 -6.53
C ASP A 203 -12.24 -5.63 -7.99
N GLN A 204 -11.83 -6.49 -8.93
CA GLN A 204 -11.87 -6.18 -10.35
C GLN A 204 -13.28 -5.96 -10.92
N THR A 205 -14.34 -6.37 -10.21
CA THR A 205 -15.75 -6.10 -10.57
C THR A 205 -16.26 -4.79 -9.95
N ASN A 206 -15.40 -4.05 -9.23
CA ASN A 206 -15.70 -2.86 -8.45
C ASN A 206 -16.63 -3.13 -7.25
N ALA A 207 -16.67 -4.38 -6.76
CA ALA A 207 -17.34 -4.71 -5.52
C ALA A 207 -16.44 -4.42 -4.32
N ILE A 208 -17.07 -4.03 -3.21
CA ILE A 208 -16.40 -3.61 -1.98
C ILE A 208 -16.45 -4.74 -0.98
N HIS A 209 -15.29 -5.11 -0.43
CA HIS A 209 -15.15 -6.06 0.68
C HIS A 209 -14.45 -5.36 1.82
N HIS A 210 -14.91 -5.53 3.06
CA HIS A 210 -14.33 -4.84 4.20
C HIS A 210 -14.38 -5.67 5.47
N THR A 211 -13.48 -5.36 6.41
CA THR A 211 -13.40 -6.02 7.71
C THR A 211 -14.59 -5.62 8.58
N SER A 212 -14.86 -6.41 9.62
CA SER A 212 -16.09 -6.25 10.42
C SER A 212 -16.08 -5.03 11.34
N GLY A 213 -14.92 -4.45 11.65
CA GLY A 213 -14.81 -3.24 12.45
C GLY A 213 -15.29 -1.97 11.74
N LEU A 214 -15.50 -2.02 10.42
CA LEU A 214 -16.05 -0.93 9.62
C LEU A 214 -17.57 -1.02 9.53
N THR A 215 -18.26 -0.03 10.13
CA THR A 215 -19.73 0.02 10.13
C THR A 215 -20.25 0.89 9.00
N VAL A 216 -21.16 0.38 8.17
CA VAL A 216 -21.83 1.17 7.13
C VAL A 216 -22.86 2.11 7.76
N ILE A 217 -22.74 3.41 7.51
CA ILE A 217 -23.66 4.43 8.06
C ILE A 217 -24.48 5.14 6.97
N ASP A 218 -24.02 5.13 5.72
CA ASP A 218 -24.77 5.56 4.54
C ASP A 218 -24.20 4.85 3.29
N LYS A 219 -24.84 5.01 2.13
CA LYS A 219 -24.37 4.44 0.86
C LYS A 219 -22.97 4.93 0.52
N GLY A 220 -21.98 4.05 0.69
CA GLY A 220 -20.57 4.36 0.44
C GLY A 220 -19.89 5.14 1.56
N VAL A 221 -20.52 5.24 2.74
CA VAL A 221 -19.95 5.91 3.91
C VAL A 221 -19.87 4.92 5.08
N PHE A 222 -18.66 4.81 5.64
CA PHE A 222 -18.34 3.92 6.74
C PHE A 222 -17.93 4.74 7.96
N SER A 223 -18.16 4.20 9.14
CA SER A 223 -17.63 4.66 10.41
C SER A 223 -16.59 3.66 10.91
N TYR A 224 -15.48 4.19 11.43
CA TYR A 224 -14.48 3.44 12.18
C TYR A 224 -14.09 4.21 13.44
N GLU A 225 -14.05 3.52 14.58
CA GLU A 225 -13.71 4.12 15.89
C GLU A 225 -12.27 3.82 16.31
#